data_AF-A0A968X6D2-F1
#
_entry.id   AF-A0A968X6D2-F1
#
_cell.length_a   1.000
_cell.length_b   1.000
_cell.length_c   1.000
_cell.angle_alpha   90.00
_cell.angle_beta   90.00
_cell.angle_gamma   90.00
#
_symmetry.space_group_name_H-M   'P 1'
#
loop_
_entity.id
_entity.type
_entity.pdbx_description
1 polymer ?
#
loop_
_entity_poly.entity_id
_entity_poly.type
_entity_poly.pdbx_seq_one_letter_code
_entity_poly.pdbx_strand_id
1 'polypeptide(L)' 'MTQSVQIREVVTQALDQGFLSIEAENTLRQLLSHKYEREDLNAFMVLQHAAMNGQVRQESRLAH' A
#
# COMPACT_ATOMS: atom_id res chain seq x y z
N MET A 1 -0.20 -17.59 -15.81
CA MET A 1 -0.96 -17.44 -14.55
C MET A 1 -0.74 -16.02 -14.08
N THR A 2 -1.67 -15.11 -14.31
CA THR A 2 -1.59 -13.74 -13.77
C THR A 2 -1.83 -13.85 -12.27
N GLN A 3 -0.83 -13.55 -11.44
CA GLN A 3 -1.04 -13.37 -10.00
C GLN A 3 -1.93 -12.13 -9.83
N SER A 4 -3.12 -12.31 -9.26
CA SER A 4 -3.97 -11.19 -8.85
C SER A 4 -3.36 -10.55 -7.62
N VAL A 5 -2.68 -9.41 -7.79
CA VAL A 5 -2.10 -8.64 -6.69
C VAL A 5 -3.22 -8.17 -5.74
N GLN A 6 -3.08 -8.46 -4.45
CA GLN A 6 -4.05 -8.08 -3.40
C GLN A 6 -3.57 -6.88 -2.58
N ILE A 7 -4.51 -6.16 -1.94
CA ILE A 7 -4.19 -5.02 -1.05
C ILE A 7 -3.23 -5.45 0.05
N ARG A 8 -3.50 -6.60 0.69
CA ARG A 8 -2.65 -7.15 1.75
C ARG A 8 -1.22 -7.42 1.29
N GLU A 9 -1.02 -7.93 0.08
CA GLU A 9 0.32 -8.22 -0.44
C GLU A 9 1.13 -6.94 -0.62
N VAL A 10 0.53 -5.90 -1.21
CA VAL A 10 1.19 -4.60 -1.40
C VAL A 10 1.48 -3.94 -0.06
N VAL A 11 0.54 -4.00 0.88
CA VAL A 11 0.72 -3.50 2.25
C VAL A 11 1.88 -4.20 2.96
N THR A 12 1.91 -5.54 2.94
CA THR A 12 2.97 -6.31 3.58
C THR A 12 4.33 -5.97 2.99
N GLN A 13 4.44 -5.89 1.66
CA GLN A 13 5.69 -5.51 1.01
C GLN A 13 6.15 -4.11 1.42
N ALA A 14 5.24 -3.13 1.49
CA ALA A 14 5.59 -1.77 1.89
C ALA A 14 6.02 -1.68 3.36
N LEU A 15 5.37 -2.44 4.24
CA LEU A 15 5.74 -2.53 5.66
C LEU A 15 7.10 -3.21 5.84
N ASP A 16 7.34 -4.32 5.16
CA ASP A 16 8.60 -5.08 5.24
C ASP A 16 9.79 -4.27 4.71
N GLN A 17 9.57 -3.50 3.64
CA GLN A 17 10.60 -2.64 3.04
C GLN A 17 10.77 -1.30 3.78
N GLY A 18 9.78 -0.89 4.60
CA GLY A 18 9.73 0.45 5.16
C GLY A 18 9.58 1.54 4.09
N PHE A 19 9.10 1.20 2.89
CA PHE A 19 9.00 2.09 1.75
C PHE A 19 7.76 1.81 0.90
N LEU A 20 7.06 2.87 0.50
CA LEU A 20 5.92 2.80 -0.41
C LEU A 20 6.24 3.57 -1.69
N SER A 21 6.49 2.85 -2.78
CA SER A 21 6.74 3.44 -4.10
C SER A 21 5.48 4.06 -4.70
N ILE A 22 5.65 4.97 -5.67
CA ILE A 22 4.54 5.53 -6.45
C ILE A 22 3.75 4.43 -7.17
N GLU A 23 4.44 3.39 -7.67
CA GLU A 23 3.80 2.24 -8.33
C GLU A 23 2.92 1.46 -7.36
N ALA A 24 3.44 1.11 -6.17
CA ALA A 24 2.68 0.41 -5.14
C ALA A 24 1.48 1.23 -4.66
N GLU A 25 1.64 2.55 -4.49
CA GLU A 25 0.55 3.46 -4.14
C GLU A 25 -0.53 3.50 -5.23
N ASN A 26 -0.14 3.54 -6.51
CA ASN A 26 -1.08 3.52 -7.63
C ASN A 26 -1.86 2.20 -7.68
N THR A 27 -1.18 1.07 -7.44
CA THR A 27 -1.82 -0.24 -7.32
C THR A 27 -2.83 -0.27 -6.18
N LEU A 28 -2.46 0.20 -4.98
CA LEU A 28 -3.38 0.31 -3.85
C LEU A 28 -4.61 1.16 -4.18
N ARG A 29 -4.41 2.28 -4.87
CA ARG A 29 -5.51 3.16 -5.30
C ARG A 29 -6.49 2.45 -6.23
N GLN A 30 -5.99 1.66 -7.19
CA GLN A 30 -6.83 0.87 -8.09
C GLN A 30 -7.55 -0.26 -7.35
N LEU A 31 -6.90 -0.95 -6.41
CA LEU A 31 -7.52 -2.03 -5.67
C LEU A 31 -8.60 -1.51 -4.70
N LEU A 32 -8.35 -0.38 -4.03
CA LEU A 32 -9.29 0.26 -3.11
C LEU A 32 -10.49 0.91 -3.81
N SER A 33 -10.43 1.15 -5.13
CA SER A 33 -11.57 1.67 -5.89
C SER A 33 -12.60 0.59 -6.26
N HIS A 34 -12.28 -0.69 -6.00
CA HIS A 34 -13.16 -1.83 -6.24
C HIS A 34 -13.63 -2.42 -4.91
N LYS A 35 -14.50 -3.44 -4.97
CA LYS A 35 -14.93 -4.15 -3.75
C LYS A 35 -13.73 -4.82 -3.09
N TYR A 36 -13.48 -4.50 -1.83
CA TYR A 36 -12.45 -5.10 -0.98
C TYR A 36 -13.07 -5.66 0.30
N GLU A 37 -12.33 -6.53 0.98
CA GLU A 37 -12.77 -7.12 2.24
C GLU A 37 -12.34 -6.28 3.44
N ARG A 38 -12.92 -6.54 4.61
CA ARG A 38 -12.61 -5.76 5.83
C ARG A 38 -11.13 -5.90 6.22
N GLU A 39 -10.56 -7.05 5.96
CA GLU A 39 -9.17 -7.39 6.20
C GLU A 39 -8.23 -6.54 5.35
N ASP A 40 -8.61 -6.26 4.10
CA ASP A 40 -7.87 -5.37 3.21
C ASP A 40 -7.89 -3.93 3.71
N LEU A 41 -9.06 -3.46 4.17
CA LEU A 41 -9.18 -2.13 4.78
C LEU A 41 -8.32 -2.02 6.04
N ASN A 42 -8.36 -3.02 6.92
CA ASN A 42 -7.53 -3.04 8.13
C ASN A 42 -6.05 -3.01 7.78
N ALA A 43 -5.61 -3.81 6.81
CA ALA A 43 -4.22 -3.79 6.34
C ALA A 43 -3.83 -2.41 5.82
N PHE A 44 -4.69 -1.77 5.02
CA PHE A 44 -4.45 -0.42 4.53
C PHE A 44 -4.35 0.60 5.67
N MET A 45 -5.21 0.52 6.69
CA MET A 45 -5.14 1.41 7.86
C MET A 45 -3.83 1.23 8.65
N VAL A 46 -3.31 0.01 8.77
CA VAL A 46 -1.99 -0.25 9.35
C VAL A 46 -0.90 0.44 8.55
N LEU A 47 -0.93 0.34 7.22
CA LEU A 47 0.02 1.03 6.35
C LEU A 47 -0.04 2.55 6.51
N GLN A 48 -1.24 3.14 6.57
CA GLN A 48 -1.41 4.58 6.78
C GLN A 48 -0.81 5.02 8.13
N HIS A 49 -1.08 4.28 9.20
CA HIS A 49 -0.48 4.56 10.51
C HIS A 49 1.05 4.46 10.49
N ALA A 50 1.60 3.43 9.84
CA ALA A 50 3.04 3.24 9.72
C ALA A 50 3.68 4.42 8.95
N ALA A 51 3.04 4.91 7.88
CA ALA A 51 3.50 6.07 7.14
C ALA A 51 3.46 7.36 8.00
N MET A 52 2.36 7.59 8.73
CA MET A 52 2.22 8.74 9.64
C MET A 52 3.27 8.74 10.76
N ASN A 53 3.63 7.56 11.26
CA ASN A 53 4.65 7.38 12.30
C ASN A 53 6.08 7.39 11.73
N GLY A 54 6.26 7.52 10.42
CA GLY A 54 7.57 7.50 9.76
C GLY A 54 8.22 6.12 9.67
N GLN A 55 7.47 5.04 9.95
CA GLN A 55 7.94 3.65 9.81
C GLN A 55 7.97 3.21 8.35
N VAL A 56 7.11 3.79 7.51
CA VAL A 56 7.11 3.61 6.06
C VAL A 56 7.32 4.96 5.40
N ARG A 57 8.39 5.10 4.63
CA ARG A 57 8.62 6.29 3.82
C ARG A 57 7.88 6.16 2.49
N GLN A 58 6.98 7.10 2.20
CA GLN A 58 6.36 7.19 0.89
C GLN A 58 7.29 7.91 -0.10
N GLU A 59 7.33 7.42 -1.34
CA GLU A 59 8.01 8.10 -2.43
C GLU A 59 7.32 9.44 -2.75
N SER A 60 8.11 10.51 -2.82
CA SER A 60 7.59 11.84 -3.11
C SER A 60 7.27 11.98 -4.60
N ARG A 61 6.05 12.40 -4.92
CA ARG A 61 5.62 12.74 -6.29
C ARG A 61 6.17 14.07 -6.79
N LEU A 62 6.79 14.88 -5.91
CA LEU A 62 7.40 16.17 -6.24
C LEU A 62 8.85 16.04 -6.74
N ALA A 63 9.42 14.84 -6.72
CA ALA A 63 10.82 14.60 -7.08
C ALA A 63 11.05 14.36 -8.59
N HIS A 64 10.04 14.57 -9.43
CA HIS A 64 10.08 14.49 -10.90
C HIS A 64 9.50 15.77 -11.50
#